data_AF-A0AAD6YM29-F1
#
_entry.id   AF-A0AAD6YM29-F1
#
_cell.length_a   1.000
_cell.length_b   1.000
_cell.length_c   1.000
_cell.angle_alpha   90.00
_cell.angle_beta   90.00
_cell.angle_gamma   90.00
#
_symmetry.space_group_name_H-M   'P 1'
#
loop_
_entity.id
_entity.type
_entity.pdbx_description
1 polymer ?
#
loop_
_entity_poly.entity_id
_entity_poly.type
_entity_poly.pdbx_seq_one_letter_code
_entity_poly.pdbx_strand_id
1 'polypeptide(L)'
;MHQHSLAHPLIPGYCAPTATAIHYWAVKQIYEFCVEHAYPGLFAYLWENWYRSGRWELWARSAHPTIPRLRTTMICESHWRLIKHDYLPHFHSPRLDLLAYVLVQKLTPHYYEKFTDFVTISNRSRLEDLPCWRKPFKKLWRDL
;
A
#
# COMPACT_ATOMS: atom_id res chain seq x y z
N MET A 1 -10.31 -9.45 7.56
CA MET A 1 -9.80 -8.12 8.00
C MET A 1 -8.65 -7.53 7.16
N HIS A 2 -7.84 -8.26 6.39
CA HIS A 2 -6.66 -7.68 5.69
C HIS A 2 -6.92 -7.01 4.33
N GLN A 3 -8.09 -7.21 3.71
CA GLN A 3 -8.34 -6.81 2.32
C GLN A 3 -8.22 -5.29 2.07
N HIS A 4 -8.67 -4.45 3.01
CA HIS A 4 -8.58 -2.99 2.86
C HIS A 4 -7.13 -2.48 2.78
N SER A 5 -6.19 -3.13 3.48
CA SER A 5 -4.78 -2.74 3.48
C SER A 5 -4.05 -3.08 2.18
N LEU A 6 -4.68 -3.88 1.32
CA LEU A 6 -4.18 -4.27 0.01
C LEU A 6 -4.83 -3.46 -1.12
N ALA A 7 -5.83 -2.64 -0.82
CA ALA A 7 -6.68 -1.98 -1.81
C ALA A 7 -6.13 -0.60 -2.22
N HIS A 8 -5.63 -0.49 -3.45
CA HIS A 8 -5.00 0.74 -3.94
C HIS A 8 -6.03 1.71 -4.56
N PRO A 9 -5.97 3.03 -4.26
CA PRO A 9 -6.96 4.00 -4.76
C PRO A 9 -7.10 4.09 -6.28
N LEU A 10 -6.02 3.86 -7.01
CA LEU A 10 -6.00 3.91 -8.47
C LEU A 10 -6.34 2.58 -9.15
N ILE A 11 -6.53 1.49 -8.39
CA ILE A 11 -6.87 0.17 -8.93
C ILE A 11 -8.32 -0.11 -8.58
N PRO A 12 -9.23 -0.21 -9.57
CA PRO A 12 -10.62 -0.56 -9.32
C PRO A 12 -10.70 -1.93 -8.63
N GLY A 13 -11.42 -2.02 -7.52
CA GLY A 13 -11.54 -3.25 -6.73
C GLY A 13 -12.58 -3.10 -5.61
N TYR A 14 -12.82 -4.19 -4.87
CA TYR A 14 -13.89 -4.30 -3.86
C TYR A 14 -13.74 -3.39 -2.62
N CYS A 15 -12.64 -2.64 -2.50
CA CYS A 15 -12.33 -1.84 -1.32
C CYS A 15 -12.13 -0.38 -1.69
N ALA A 16 -12.97 0.47 -1.12
CA ALA A 16 -12.87 1.90 -1.29
C ALA A 16 -11.67 2.44 -0.51
N PRO A 17 -10.77 3.20 -1.15
CA PRO A 17 -9.46 3.55 -0.61
C PRO A 17 -9.49 4.68 0.43
N THR A 18 -10.63 5.34 0.61
CA THR A 18 -10.77 6.51 1.49
C THR A 18 -11.00 6.09 2.94
N ALA A 19 -10.56 6.93 3.88
CA ALA A 19 -10.71 6.67 5.32
C ALA A 19 -12.18 6.41 5.70
N THR A 20 -13.09 7.23 5.18
CA THR A 20 -14.54 7.13 5.39
C THR A 20 -15.11 5.83 4.85
N ALA A 21 -14.68 5.40 3.67
CA ALA A 21 -15.21 4.19 3.08
C ALA A 21 -14.64 2.91 3.72
N ILE A 22 -13.39 2.95 4.20
CA ILE A 22 -12.82 1.90 5.06
C ILE A 22 -13.64 1.77 6.35
N HIS A 23 -13.99 2.90 6.98
CA HIS A 23 -14.80 2.92 8.20
C HIS A 23 -16.20 2.35 7.94
N TYR A 24 -16.91 2.85 6.93
CA TYR A 24 -18.22 2.34 6.53
C TYR A 24 -18.20 0.83 6.25
N TRP A 25 -17.20 0.36 5.48
CA TRP A 25 -17.07 -1.04 5.13
C TRP A 25 -16.79 -1.95 6.33
N ALA A 26 -16.00 -1.48 7.30
CA ALA A 26 -15.73 -2.21 8.53
C ALA A 26 -16.99 -2.29 9.42
N VAL A 27 -17.73 -1.19 9.55
CA VAL A 27 -19.03 -1.15 10.27
C VAL A 27 -20.04 -2.08 9.62
N LYS A 28 -20.15 -2.05 8.29
CA LYS A 28 -21.08 -2.89 7.54
C LYS A 28 -20.78 -4.37 7.77
N GLN A 29 -19.53 -4.80 7.65
CA GLN A 29 -19.14 -6.20 7.89
C GLN A 29 -19.46 -6.68 9.30
N ILE A 30 -19.12 -5.89 10.33
CA ILE A 30 -19.38 -6.31 11.70
C ILE A 30 -20.88 -6.33 12.00
N TYR A 31 -21.64 -5.40 11.42
CA TYR A 31 -23.09 -5.39 11.52
C TYR A 31 -23.70 -6.63 10.87
N GLU A 32 -23.32 -6.94 9.63
CA GLU A 32 -23.78 -8.14 8.90
C GLU A 32 -23.45 -9.41 9.68
N PHE A 33 -22.22 -9.52 10.20
CA PHE A 33 -21.80 -10.64 11.05
C PHE A 33 -22.64 -10.77 12.33
N CYS A 34 -22.91 -9.66 13.02
CA CYS A 34 -23.74 -9.67 14.23
C CYS A 34 -25.21 -10.00 13.93
N VAL A 35 -25.74 -9.60 12.78
CA VAL A 35 -27.09 -9.94 12.34
C VAL A 35 -27.19 -11.43 12.00
N GLU A 36 -26.23 -11.96 11.23
CA GLU A 36 -26.18 -13.38 10.83
C GLU A 36 -26.14 -14.32 12.04
N HIS A 37 -25.42 -13.93 13.10
CA HIS A 37 -25.30 -14.72 14.33
C HIS A 37 -26.22 -14.29 15.47
N ALA A 38 -27.17 -13.38 15.23
CA ALA A 38 -28.10 -12.87 16.24
C ALA A 38 -27.43 -12.34 17.53
N TYR A 39 -26.36 -11.55 17.39
CA TYR A 39 -25.62 -10.91 18.49
C TYR A 39 -25.77 -9.38 18.52
N PRO A 40 -26.98 -8.85 18.79
CA PRO A 40 -27.21 -7.40 18.80
C PRO A 40 -26.42 -6.69 19.92
N GLY A 41 -26.26 -7.33 21.08
CA GLY A 41 -25.48 -6.79 22.20
C GLY A 41 -24.00 -6.64 21.87
N LEU A 42 -23.43 -7.56 21.07
CA LEU A 42 -22.05 -7.47 20.61
C LEU A 42 -21.86 -6.26 19.68
N PHE A 43 -22.80 -6.05 18.75
CA PHE A 43 -22.75 -4.88 17.87
C PHE A 43 -22.81 -3.57 18.66
N ALA A 44 -23.73 -3.46 19.62
CA ALA A 44 -23.86 -2.28 20.47
C ALA A 44 -22.56 -1.99 21.25
N TYR A 45 -21.95 -3.03 21.83
CA TYR A 45 -20.68 -2.92 22.54
C TYR A 45 -19.55 -2.47 21.61
N LEU A 46 -19.43 -3.08 20.42
CA LEU A 46 -18.40 -2.73 19.45
C LEU A 46 -18.58 -1.32 18.89
N TRP A 47 -19.84 -0.90 18.66
CA TRP A 47 -20.18 0.43 18.22
C TRP A 47 -19.72 1.50 19.20
N GLU A 48 -20.15 1.41 20.46
CA GLU A 48 -19.86 2.45 21.47
C GLU A 48 -18.37 2.61 21.77
N ASN A 49 -17.61 1.53 21.68
CA ASN A 49 -16.21 1.54 22.08
C ASN A 49 -15.23 1.70 20.91
N TRP A 50 -15.54 1.20 19.71
CA TRP A 50 -14.59 1.18 18.58
C TRP A 50 -15.10 1.87 17.32
N TYR A 51 -16.37 1.69 16.93
CA TYR A 51 -16.82 2.13 15.60
C TYR A 51 -17.50 3.50 15.58
N ARG A 52 -17.91 4.05 16.74
CA ARG A 52 -18.47 5.40 16.83
C ARG A 52 -17.44 6.46 16.40
N SER A 53 -17.91 7.53 15.77
CA SER A 53 -17.08 8.71 15.53
C SER A 53 -16.58 9.29 16.87
N GLY A 54 -15.32 9.72 16.89
CA GLY A 54 -14.54 10.08 18.08
C GLY A 54 -13.79 8.91 18.73
N ARG A 55 -14.23 7.65 18.52
CA ARG A 55 -13.53 6.44 19.01
C ARG A 55 -12.73 5.78 17.90
N TRP A 56 -13.30 5.70 16.70
CA TRP A 56 -12.67 5.10 15.53
C TRP A 56 -11.27 5.67 15.27
N GLU A 57 -11.14 6.99 15.38
CA GLU A 57 -9.93 7.76 15.11
C GLU A 57 -8.79 7.43 16.08
N LEU A 58 -9.12 6.92 17.28
CA LEU A 58 -8.14 6.58 18.31
C LEU A 58 -7.39 5.27 18.03
N TRP A 59 -7.97 4.36 17.24
CA TRP A 59 -7.38 3.04 17.00
C TRP A 59 -7.21 2.69 15.53
N ALA A 60 -8.03 3.25 14.64
CA ALA A 60 -7.98 2.93 13.23
C ALA A 60 -6.88 3.72 12.53
N ARG A 61 -5.91 2.99 11.96
CA ARG A 61 -4.84 3.58 11.13
C ARG A 61 -5.38 4.43 9.98
N SER A 62 -6.55 4.10 9.45
CA SER A 62 -7.14 4.82 8.31
C SER A 62 -7.59 6.23 8.64
N ALA A 63 -7.85 6.54 9.91
CA ALA A 63 -8.22 7.87 10.35
C ALA A 63 -7.03 8.83 10.43
N HIS A 64 -5.81 8.30 10.56
CA HIS A 64 -4.62 9.12 10.74
C HIS A 64 -3.99 9.50 9.38
N PRO A 65 -3.84 10.79 9.05
CA PRO A 65 -3.37 11.22 7.72
C PRO A 65 -1.90 10.86 7.44
N THR A 66 -1.06 10.79 8.48
CA THR A 66 0.37 10.50 8.32
C THR A 66 0.69 9.00 8.28
N ILE A 67 -0.23 8.14 8.73
CA ILE A 67 0.00 6.69 8.77
C ILE A 67 -0.47 6.10 7.43
N PRO A 68 0.37 5.37 6.70
CA PRO A 68 -0.05 4.71 5.48
C PRO A 68 -1.22 3.73 5.73
N ARG A 69 -2.31 3.91 4.98
CA ARG A 69 -3.46 3.01 4.95
C ARG A 69 -3.12 1.65 4.33
N LEU A 70 -2.23 1.67 3.36
CA LEU A 70 -1.79 0.48 2.63
C LEU A 70 -0.70 -0.26 3.39
N ARG A 71 -0.67 -1.58 3.23
CA ARG A 71 0.42 -2.41 3.71
C ARG A 71 1.68 -2.09 2.90
N THR A 72 2.48 -1.16 3.41
CA THR A 72 3.77 -0.80 2.82
C THR A 72 4.86 -1.83 3.12
N THR A 73 4.60 -2.83 3.97
CA THR A 73 5.62 -3.83 4.37
C THR A 73 6.27 -4.48 3.15
N MET A 74 5.50 -4.87 2.14
CA MET A 74 6.06 -5.44 0.91
C MET A 74 6.93 -4.44 0.12
N ILE A 75 6.50 -3.19 0.01
CA ILE A 75 7.25 -2.15 -0.71
C ILE A 75 8.55 -1.85 0.05
N CYS A 76 8.47 -1.64 1.36
CA CYS A 76 9.61 -1.44 2.24
C CYS A 76 10.57 -2.64 2.17
N GLU A 77 10.08 -3.88 2.30
CA GLU A 77 10.88 -5.09 2.21
C GLU A 77 11.57 -5.22 0.85
N SER A 78 10.86 -4.97 -0.25
CA SER A 78 11.45 -4.98 -1.59
C SER A 78 12.55 -3.94 -1.76
N HIS A 79 12.34 -2.74 -1.22
CA HIS A 79 13.31 -1.65 -1.26
C HIS A 79 14.57 -2.01 -0.47
N TRP A 80 14.42 -2.52 0.75
CA TRP A 80 15.54 -2.97 1.56
C TRP A 80 16.24 -4.21 0.99
N ARG A 81 15.50 -5.11 0.32
CA ARG A 81 16.09 -6.24 -0.40
C ARG A 81 17.00 -5.77 -1.53
N LEU A 82 16.53 -4.81 -2.34
CA LEU A 82 17.30 -4.21 -3.43
C LEU A 82 18.58 -3.56 -2.90
N ILE A 83 18.49 -2.75 -1.84
CA ILE A 83 19.66 -2.10 -1.23
C ILE A 83 20.68 -3.14 -0.75
N LYS A 84 20.22 -4.17 -0.02
CA LYS A 84 21.09 -5.22 0.52
C LYS A 84 21.79 -6.01 -0.58
N HIS A 85 21.06 -6.36 -1.63
CA HIS A 85 21.55 -7.27 -2.67
C HIS A 85 22.40 -6.55 -3.73
N ASP A 86 21.99 -5.35 -4.14
CA ASP A 86 22.61 -4.68 -5.29
C ASP A 86 23.72 -3.72 -4.86
N TYR A 87 23.58 -3.09 -3.69
CA TYR A 87 24.54 -2.07 -3.22
C TYR A 87 25.40 -2.53 -2.04
N LEU A 88 24.89 -3.44 -1.21
CA LEU A 88 25.59 -3.93 -0.03
C LEU A 88 25.92 -5.44 -0.01
N PRO A 89 26.15 -6.14 -1.15
CA PRO A 89 26.33 -7.60 -1.14
C PRO A 89 27.60 -8.05 -0.40
N HIS A 90 28.66 -7.25 -0.43
CA HIS A 90 29.97 -7.59 0.15
C HIS A 90 30.23 -6.95 1.52
N PHE A 91 29.29 -6.15 2.03
CA PHE A 91 29.46 -5.46 3.30
C PHE A 91 28.76 -6.23 4.42
N HIS A 92 29.54 -6.90 5.27
CA HIS A 92 29.03 -7.43 6.52
C HIS A 92 28.87 -6.28 7.53
N SER A 93 27.65 -6.07 8.01
CA SER A 93 27.30 -5.02 8.99
C SER A 93 27.75 -3.60 8.57
N PRO A 94 27.22 -3.07 7.44
CA PRO A 94 27.59 -1.75 6.96
C PRO A 94 27.28 -0.68 8.00
N ARG A 95 28.19 0.27 8.19
CA ARG A 95 27.97 1.45 9.03
C ARG A 95 26.82 2.28 8.47
N LEU A 96 26.10 2.98 9.35
CA LEU A 96 24.99 3.86 8.95
C LEU A 96 25.43 4.93 7.95
N ASP A 97 26.65 5.44 8.06
CA ASP A 97 27.20 6.44 7.13
C ASP A 97 27.33 5.90 5.70
N LEU A 98 27.75 4.64 5.55
CA LEU A 98 27.83 3.98 4.24
C LEU A 98 26.45 3.79 3.64
N LEU A 99 25.46 3.41 4.45
CA LEU A 99 24.08 3.32 4.01
C LEU A 99 23.56 4.70 3.55
N ALA A 100 23.78 5.76 4.33
CA ALA A 100 23.39 7.11 3.97
C ALA A 100 24.05 7.56 2.66
N TYR A 101 25.34 7.27 2.48
CA TYR A 101 26.06 7.53 1.23
C TYR A 101 25.44 6.77 0.05
N VAL A 102 25.15 5.47 0.20
CA VAL A 102 24.50 4.67 -0.86
C VAL A 102 23.13 5.22 -1.22
N LEU A 103 22.32 5.58 -0.22
CA LEU A 103 20.99 6.15 -0.44
C LEU A 103 21.10 7.46 -1.23
N VAL A 104 21.90 8.41 -0.77
CA VAL A 104 21.99 9.77 -1.33
C VAL A 104 22.73 9.80 -2.67
N GLN A 105 23.85 9.09 -2.79
CA GLN A 105 24.79 9.24 -3.92
C GLN A 105 24.61 8.18 -5.00
N LYS A 106 23.95 7.06 -4.71
CA LYS A 106 23.78 5.97 -5.69
C LYS A 106 22.31 5.76 -6.02
N LEU A 107 21.51 5.50 -5.00
CA LEU A 107 20.12 5.10 -5.18
C LEU A 107 19.23 6.28 -5.63
N THR A 108 19.36 7.44 -5.00
CA THR A 108 18.57 8.62 -5.35
C THR A 108 18.81 9.08 -6.80
N PRO A 109 20.06 9.24 -7.29
CA PRO A 109 20.33 9.57 -8.68
C PRO A 109 19.75 8.53 -9.66
N HIS A 110 19.92 7.23 -9.36
CA HIS A 110 19.35 6.17 -10.18
C HIS A 110 17.81 6.27 -10.31
N TYR A 111 17.11 6.59 -9.22
CA TYR A 111 15.66 6.82 -9.28
C TYR A 111 15.30 8.09 -10.04
N TYR A 112 16.07 9.16 -9.90
CA TYR A 112 15.85 10.39 -10.67
C TYR A 112 16.05 10.17 -12.15
N GLU A 113 17.14 9.52 -12.57
CA GLU A 113 17.39 9.16 -13.97
C GLU A 113 16.24 8.31 -14.53
N LYS A 114 15.84 7.27 -13.80
CA LYS A 114 14.71 6.43 -14.18
C LYS A 114 13.40 7.21 -14.28
N PHE A 115 13.16 8.15 -13.37
CA PHE A 115 11.98 9.00 -13.39
C PHE A 115 12.02 9.99 -14.57
N THR A 116 13.17 10.64 -14.81
CA THR A 116 13.35 11.53 -15.95
C THR A 116 13.21 10.78 -17.26
N ASP A 117 13.73 9.57 -17.36
CA ASP A 117 13.54 8.69 -18.51
C ASP A 117 12.04 8.39 -18.69
N PHE A 118 11.32 7.99 -17.64
CA PHE A 118 9.88 7.77 -17.73
C PHE A 118 9.11 9.02 -18.19
N VAL A 119 9.46 10.21 -17.69
CA VAL A 119 8.77 11.47 -18.00
C VAL A 119 9.14 12.00 -19.39
N THR A 120 10.39 11.88 -19.82
CA THR A 120 10.82 12.34 -21.16
C THR A 120 10.42 11.36 -22.27
N ILE A 121 10.39 10.06 -21.97
CA ILE A 121 10.01 8.99 -22.90
C ILE A 121 8.48 8.78 -22.93
N SER A 122 7.69 9.51 -22.12
CA SER A 122 6.22 9.43 -22.18
C SER A 122 5.62 9.84 -23.55
N ASN A 123 6.41 10.43 -24.45
CA ASN A 123 6.04 10.66 -25.86
C ASN A 123 6.57 9.60 -26.86
N ARG A 124 7.42 8.66 -26.44
CA ARG A 124 7.90 7.57 -27.30
C ARG A 124 7.80 6.24 -26.57
N SER A 125 6.75 5.51 -26.90
CA SER A 125 6.54 4.09 -26.64
C SER A 125 7.82 3.22 -26.63
N ARG A 126 8.49 3.09 -25.48
CA ARG A 126 9.26 1.88 -25.17
C ARG A 126 8.32 0.90 -24.49
N LEU A 127 7.71 0.06 -25.34
CA LEU A 127 6.95 -1.11 -24.91
C LEU A 127 7.85 -2.20 -24.25
N GLU A 128 9.17 -2.02 -24.27
CA GLU A 128 10.16 -3.01 -23.83
C GLU A 128 10.53 -2.89 -22.34
N ASP A 129 10.53 -1.69 -21.76
CA ASP A 129 10.87 -1.47 -20.34
C ASP A 129 9.63 -1.44 -19.43
N LEU A 130 8.48 -1.87 -19.96
CA LEU A 130 7.28 -2.02 -19.16
C LEU A 130 7.43 -3.25 -18.27
N PRO A 131 6.96 -3.20 -17.02
CA PRO A 131 6.93 -4.38 -16.17
C PRO A 131 6.32 -5.55 -16.93
N CYS A 132 6.99 -6.71 -16.92
CA CYS A 132 6.61 -7.87 -17.73
C CYS A 132 5.14 -8.29 -17.52
N TRP A 133 4.59 -8.03 -16.32
CA TRP A 133 3.18 -8.26 -15.96
C TRP A 133 2.18 -7.33 -16.65
N ARG A 134 2.60 -6.20 -17.22
CA ARG A 134 1.71 -5.21 -17.86
C ARG A 134 1.07 -5.76 -19.13
N LYS A 135 1.80 -6.57 -19.91
CA LYS A 135 1.30 -7.24 -21.13
C LYS A 135 0.14 -8.21 -20.81
N PRO A 136 0.30 -9.19 -19.89
CA PRO A 136 -0.80 -10.07 -19.51
C PRO A 136 -1.94 -9.32 -18.81
N PHE A 137 -1.65 -8.30 -17.99
CA PHE A 137 -2.68 -7.47 -17.38
C PHE A 137 -3.55 -6.73 -18.41
N LYS A 138 -2.95 -6.08 -19.42
CA LYS A 138 -3.70 -5.42 -20.51
C LYS A 138 -4.53 -6.38 -21.36
N LYS A 139 -4.15 -7.65 -21.41
CA LYS A 139 -4.94 -8.69 -22.08
C LYS A 139 -6.19 -8.98 -21.26
N LEU A 140 -6.00 -9.35 -19.99
CA LEU A 140 -7.09 -9.59 -19.04
C LEU A 140 -8.06 -8.41 -18.92
N TRP A 141 -7.56 -7.18 -18.94
CA TRP A 141 -8.40 -5.97 -18.85
C TRP A 141 -9.28 -5.73 -20.09
N ARG A 142 -8.87 -6.21 -21.27
CA ARG A 142 -9.70 -6.09 -22.48
C ARG A 142 -10.76 -7.18 -22.58
N ASP A 143 -10.56 -8.28 -21.86
CA ASP A 143 -11.47 -9.42 -21.81
C ASP A 143 -12.56 -9.24 -20.71
N LEU A 144 -12.44 -8.21 -19.86
CA LEU A 144 -13.42 -7.77 -18.85
C LEU A 144 -14.26 -6.61 -19.40
#